data_AF-A0A9W5YCJ2-F1
#
_entry.id   AF-A0A9W5YCJ2-F1
#
_cell.length_a   1.000
_cell.length_b   1.000
_cell.length_c   1.000
_cell.angle_alpha   90.00
_cell.angle_beta   90.00
_cell.angle_gamma   90.00
#
_symmetry.space_group_name_H-M   'P 1'
#
loop_
_entity.id
_entity.type
_entity.pdbx_description
1 polymer ?
#
loop_
_entity_poly.entity_id
_entity_poly.type
_entity_poly.pdbx_seq_one_letter_code
_entity_poly.pdbx_strand_id
1 'polypeptide(L)' 'MGRPTDKPMPVRVGFRLDTETLNKLDKYCNVNNISRSKAIRKAILRLIDDN' A
#
# COMPACT_ATOMS: atom_id res chain seq x y z
N MET A 1 -7.69 -7.41 25.82
CA MET A 1 -7.55 -6.00 25.42
C MET A 1 -7.26 -5.96 23.93
N GLY A 2 -8.21 -5.48 23.13
CA GLY A 2 -8.06 -5.40 21.66
C GLY A 2 -7.03 -4.33 21.29
N ARG A 3 -6.23 -4.59 20.26
CA ARG A 3 -5.16 -3.68 19.81
C ARG A 3 -5.76 -2.31 19.43
N PRO A 4 -5.48 -1.23 20.19
CA PRO A 4 -5.98 0.09 19.85
C PRO A 4 -5.26 0.50 18.57
N THR A 5 -5.99 0.47 17.46
CA THR A 5 -5.49 0.95 16.18
C THR A 5 -6.26 2.21 15.88
N ASP A 6 -5.64 3.38 16.09
CA ASP A 6 -6.24 4.71 15.90
C ASP A 6 -6.82 4.95 14.50
N LYS A 7 -6.41 4.16 13.51
CA LYS A 7 -6.91 4.24 12.13
C LYS A 7 -7.17 2.83 11.60
N PRO A 8 -8.32 2.23 11.92
CA PRO A 8 -8.68 0.93 11.36
C PRO A 8 -8.72 1.05 9.84
N MET A 9 -8.15 0.05 9.16
CA MET A 9 -8.30 -0.14 7.71
C MET A 9 -9.27 -1.32 7.52
N PRO A 10 -10.59 -1.10 7.64
CA PRO A 10 -11.57 -2.18 7.67
C PRO A 10 -11.74 -2.87 6.31
N VAL A 11 -11.40 -2.17 5.22
CA VAL A 11 -11.57 -2.68 3.85
C VAL A 11 -10.35 -3.47 3.42
N ARG A 12 -10.54 -4.76 3.12
CA ARG A 12 -9.53 -5.61 2.48
C ARG A 12 -9.68 -5.51 0.97
N VAL A 13 -8.60 -5.16 0.28
CA VAL A 13 -8.53 -5.18 -1.19
C VAL A 13 -7.51 -6.25 -1.58
N GLY A 14 -7.94 -7.21 -2.40
CA GLY A 14 -7.09 -8.24 -3.00
C GLY A 14 -7.16 -8.14 -4.51
N PHE A 15 -6.00 -8.10 -5.16
CA PHE A 15 -5.89 -8.03 -6.61
C PHE A 15 -4.64 -8.79 -7.06
N ARG A 16 -4.62 -9.21 -8.33
CA ARG A 16 -3.47 -9.85 -8.94
C ARG A 16 -2.52 -8.79 -9.48
N LEU A 17 -1.23 -9.03 -9.29
CA LEU A 17 -0.13 -8.18 -9.73
C LEU A 17 0.84 -9.04 -10.52
N ASP A 18 1.35 -8.52 -11.63
CA ASP A 18 2.47 -9.12 -12.33
C ASP A 18 3.74 -9.09 -11.47
N THR A 19 4.62 -10.05 -11.71
CA THR A 19 5.89 -10.20 -10.98
C THR A 19 6.76 -8.94 -11.09
N GLU A 20 6.74 -8.27 -12.23
CA GLU A 20 7.48 -7.03 -12.44
C GLU A 20 6.95 -5.89 -11.55
N THR A 21 5.63 -5.75 -11.47
CA THR A 21 4.97 -4.72 -10.66
C THR A 21 5.18 -4.98 -9.18
N LEU A 22 5.13 -6.24 -8.75
CA LEU A 22 5.48 -6.64 -7.38
C LEU A 22 6.93 -6.26 -7.04
N ASN A 23 7.88 -6.52 -7.93
CA ASN A 23 9.29 -6.15 -7.72
C ASN A 23 9.49 -4.63 -7.61
N LYS A 24 8.80 -3.83 -8.44
CA LYS A 24 8.82 -2.36 -8.32
C LYS A 24 8.24 -1.90 -6.99
N LEU A 25 7.13 -2.49 -6.56
CA LEU A 25 6.50 -2.19 -5.26
C LEU A 25 7.43 -2.53 -4.09
N ASP A 26 8.06 -3.70 -4.10
CA ASP A 26 8.98 -4.13 -3.03
C ASP A 26 10.21 -3.23 -2.95
N LYS A 27 10.81 -2.87 -4.08
CA LYS A 27 11.90 -1.89 -4.14
C LYS A 27 11.49 -0.55 -3.55
N TYR A 28 10.31 -0.04 -3.93
CA TYR A 28 9.79 1.21 -3.38
C TYR A 28 9.56 1.13 -1.87
N CYS A 29 9.00 0.02 -1.38
CA CYS A 29 8.78 -0.23 0.04
C CYS A 29 10.09 -0.25 0.83
N ASN A 30 11.13 -0.88 0.28
CA ASN A 30 12.44 -0.98 0.92
C ASN A 30 13.13 0.38 1.01
N VAL A 31 13.18 1.14 -0.10
CA VAL A 31 13.79 2.48 -0.14
C VAL A 31 13.09 3.47 0.80
N ASN A 32 11.77 3.38 0.94
CA ASN A 32 10.98 4.32 1.76
C ASN A 32 10.71 3.80 3.18
N ASN A 33 11.17 2.58 3.51
CA ASN A 33 10.91 1.91 4.78
C ASN A 33 9.40 1.91 5.16
N ILE A 34 8.54 1.54 4.21
CA ILE A 34 7.09 1.47 4.40
C ILE A 34 6.53 0.09 4.06
N SER A 35 5.39 -0.26 4.65
CA SER A 35 4.69 -1.49 4.30
C SER A 35 4.03 -1.41 2.92
N ARG A 36 3.88 -2.55 2.25
CA ARG A 36 3.18 -2.67 0.96
C ARG A 36 1.79 -2.02 0.98
N SER A 37 1.05 -2.19 2.06
CA SER A 37 -0.27 -1.58 2.27
C SER A 37 -0.21 -0.06 2.22
N LYS A 38 0.79 0.55 2.86
CA LYS A 38 0.99 2.00 2.87
C LYS A 38 1.46 2.52 1.51
N ALA A 39 2.32 1.77 0.83
CA ALA A 39 2.77 2.08 -0.53
C ALA A 39 1.62 2.08 -1.53
N ILE A 40 0.78 1.03 -1.54
CA ILE A 40 -0.40 0.92 -2.41
C ILE A 40 -1.37 2.06 -2.14
N ARG A 41 -1.66 2.38 -0.87
CA ARG A 41 -2.52 3.52 -0.53
C ARG A 41 -1.98 4.84 -1.07
N LYS A 42 -0.66 5.07 -0.93
CA LYS A 42 -0.02 6.28 -1.46
C LYS A 42 -0.08 6.34 -2.98
N ALA A 43 0.08 5.21 -3.66
CA ALA A 43 -0.06 5.13 -5.11
C ALA A 43 -1.49 5.48 -5.57
N ILE A 44 -2.51 4.91 -4.92
CA ILE A 44 -3.92 5.22 -5.22
C ILE A 44 -4.22 6.70 -5.00
N LEU A 45 -3.82 7.27 -3.86
CA LEU A 45 -4.03 8.69 -3.57
C LEU A 45 -3.34 9.59 -4.61
N ARG A 46 -2.11 9.24 -5.01
CA ARG A 46 -1.37 10.00 -6.02
C ARG A 46 -2.01 9.92 -7.40
N LEU A 47 -2.58 8.77 -7.78
CA LEU A 47 -3.32 8.61 -9.03
C LEU A 47 -4.64 9.40 -9.04
N ILE A 48 -5.28 9.57 -7.88
CA ILE A 48 -6.51 10.36 -7.74
C ILE A 48 -6.21 11.86 -7.72
N ASP A 49 -5.11 12.27 -7.09
CA ASP A 49 -4.68 13.68 -7.00
C ASP A 49 -4.16 14.25 -8.32
N ASP A 50 -3.64 13.39 -9.21
CA ASP A 50 -3.16 13.76 -10.55
C ASP A 50 -4.31 13.99 -11.56
N ASN A 51 -5.57 13.98 -11.11
CA ASN A 51 -6.78 14.01 -11.93
C ASN A 51 -7.82 15.01 -11.37
#